data_AF-A0A950LL65-F1
#
_entry.id   AF-A0A950LL65-F1
#
_cell.length_a   1.000
_cell.length_b   1.000
_cell.length_c   1.000
_cell.angle_alpha   90.00
_cell.angle_beta   90.00
_cell.angle_gamma   90.00
#
_symmetry.space_group_name_H-M   'P 1'
#
loop_
_entity.id
_entity.type
_entity.pdbx_description
1 polymer ?
#
loop_
_entity_poly.entity_id
_entity_poly.type
_entity_poly.pdbx_seq_one_letter_code
_entity_poly.pdbx_strand_id
1 'polypeptide(L)'
;LSEFLGLADLHILPQASAAADLVLPSKLGGMLASGRRIVVTAAPGSELARFVAGAATVVPPSDGEALAEAIERIVDDTRPDDEEAAFRRRLAERLAKSDGLKLFEALVVGWEPIALSPRAGSAAVVVTASSSEAAR
;
A
#
# COMPACT_ATOMS: atom_id res chain seq x y z
N LEU A 1 8.97 3.40 19.35
CA LEU A 1 7.90 3.41 18.32
C LEU A 1 7.24 2.04 18.18
N SER A 2 7.99 0.95 18.00
CA SER A 2 7.43 -0.41 17.88
C SER A 2 6.57 -0.82 19.07
N GLU A 3 7.05 -0.61 20.30
CA GLU A 3 6.27 -0.92 21.51
C GLU A 3 4.98 -0.10 21.58
N PHE A 4 5.05 1.20 21.27
CA PHE A 4 3.88 2.09 21.27
C PHE A 4 2.82 1.68 20.25
N LEU A 5 3.21 1.32 19.03
CA LEU A 5 2.26 0.82 18.02
C LEU A 5 1.70 -0.56 18.39
N GLY A 6 2.49 -1.39 19.07
CA GLY A 6 2.06 -2.70 19.57
C GLY A 6 1.01 -2.63 20.69
N LEU A 7 0.85 -1.50 21.37
CA LEU A 7 -0.16 -1.31 22.42
C LEU A 7 -1.58 -1.10 21.87
N ALA A 8 -1.73 -0.69 20.61
CA ALA A 8 -3.05 -0.44 20.05
C ALA A 8 -3.82 -1.75 19.83
N ASP A 9 -5.10 -1.77 20.18
CA ASP A 9 -5.99 -2.88 19.81
C ASP A 9 -6.35 -2.84 18.31
N LEU A 10 -6.43 -1.62 17.76
CA LEU A 10 -6.78 -1.33 16.37
C LEU A 10 -6.03 -0.09 15.89
N HIS A 11 -5.53 -0.12 14.65
CA HIS A 11 -5.05 1.05 13.94
C HIS A 11 -6.08 1.55 12.93
N ILE A 12 -6.20 2.87 12.80
CA ILE A 12 -7.06 3.51 11.80
C ILE A 12 -6.21 4.43 10.95
N LEU A 13 -6.29 4.26 9.64
CA LEU A 13 -5.61 5.06 8.63
C LEU A 13 -6.66 5.76 7.75
N PRO A 14 -7.24 6.87 8.22
CA PRO A 14 -8.10 7.69 7.38
C PRO A 14 -7.24 8.40 6.33
N GLN A 15 -7.75 8.43 5.11
CA GLN A 15 -7.20 9.10 3.94
C GLN A 15 -8.31 9.89 3.29
N ALA A 16 -8.03 11.15 2.98
CA ALA A 16 -8.93 11.96 2.19
C ALA A 16 -9.06 11.35 0.79
N SER A 17 -10.25 11.47 0.18
CA SER A 17 -10.50 11.00 -1.19
C SER A 17 -9.48 11.56 -2.20
N ALA A 18 -9.04 12.81 -2.01
CA ALA A 18 -8.04 13.47 -2.85
C ALA A 18 -6.59 12.97 -2.68
N ALA A 19 -6.31 12.12 -1.69
CA ALA A 19 -4.95 11.64 -1.38
C ALA A 19 -4.69 10.19 -1.85
N ALA A 20 -5.73 9.48 -2.30
CA ALA A 20 -5.69 8.02 -2.50
C ALA A 20 -4.74 7.54 -3.62
N ASP A 21 -4.40 8.41 -4.59
CA ASP A 21 -3.66 8.01 -5.80
C ASP A 21 -2.23 8.56 -5.88
N LEU A 22 -1.75 9.31 -4.89
CA LEU A 22 -0.51 10.08 -5.04
C LEU A 22 0.70 9.56 -4.24
N VAL A 23 0.49 8.97 -3.05
CA VAL A 23 1.61 8.48 -2.22
C VAL A 23 1.20 7.34 -1.30
N LEU A 24 2.12 6.41 -1.05
CA LEU A 24 1.94 5.40 0.00
C LEU A 24 2.03 6.05 1.40
N PRO A 25 1.09 5.79 2.32
CA PRO A 25 1.10 6.45 3.63
C PRO A 25 2.29 6.02 4.52
N SER A 26 3.08 6.98 4.99
CA SER A 26 4.32 6.73 5.76
C SER A 26 4.11 6.02 7.11
N LYS A 27 2.89 6.00 7.64
CA LYS A 27 2.55 5.31 8.91
C LYS A 27 2.15 3.85 8.71
N LEU A 28 1.80 3.44 7.48
CA LEU A 28 1.27 2.11 7.19
C LEU A 28 2.27 1.00 7.53
N GLY A 29 3.55 1.18 7.21
CA GLY A 29 4.58 0.18 7.52
C GLY A 29 4.67 -0.14 9.01
N GLY A 30 4.61 0.87 9.88
CA GLY A 30 4.61 0.67 11.32
C GLY A 30 3.33 -0.03 11.82
N MET A 31 2.17 0.33 11.25
CA MET A 31 0.89 -0.32 11.58
C MET A 31 0.86 -1.79 11.17
N LEU A 32 1.41 -2.13 9.99
CA LEU A 32 1.51 -3.52 9.53
C LEU A 32 2.50 -4.33 10.39
N ALA A 33 3.63 -3.72 10.74
CA ALA A 33 4.66 -4.35 11.56
C ALA A 33 4.19 -4.66 13.00
N SER A 34 3.23 -3.90 13.54
CA SER A 34 2.63 -4.21 14.84
C SER A 34 1.81 -5.50 14.82
N GLY A 35 1.35 -5.93 13.64
CA GLY A 35 0.47 -7.08 13.46
C GLY A 35 -0.96 -6.86 13.97
N ARG A 36 -1.28 -5.66 14.48
CA ARG A 36 -2.63 -5.30 14.94
C ARG A 36 -3.56 -5.11 13.76
N ARG A 37 -4.85 -5.32 13.99
CA ARG A 37 -5.89 -5.10 12.98
C ARG A 37 -5.87 -3.64 12.53
N ILE A 38 -6.21 -3.41 11.26
CA ILE A 38 -6.13 -2.09 10.62
C ILE A 38 -7.43 -1.83 9.88
N VAL A 39 -8.00 -0.63 10.05
CA VAL A 39 -9.00 -0.07 9.13
C VAL A 39 -8.35 1.03 8.30
N VAL A 40 -8.50 0.94 6.98
CA VAL A 40 -8.00 1.94 6.03
C VAL A 40 -9.18 2.49 5.24
N THR A 41 -9.29 3.81 5.12
CA THR A 41 -10.21 4.38 4.13
C THR A 41 -9.47 4.48 2.79
N ALA A 42 -9.95 3.83 1.74
CA ALA A 42 -9.34 3.89 0.42
C ALA A 42 -10.38 3.75 -0.69
N ALA A 43 -10.16 4.41 -1.83
CA ALA A 43 -11.03 4.25 -2.98
C ALA A 43 -10.97 2.79 -3.48
N PRO A 44 -12.11 2.15 -3.83
CA PRO A 44 -12.12 0.82 -4.41
C PRO A 44 -11.21 0.75 -5.64
N GLY A 45 -10.36 -0.27 -5.70
CA GLY A 45 -9.43 -0.47 -6.81
C GLY A 45 -8.20 0.45 -6.82
N SER A 46 -8.05 1.37 -5.87
CA SER A 46 -6.82 2.16 -5.68
C SER A 46 -5.61 1.27 -5.37
N GLU A 47 -4.39 1.78 -5.60
CA GLU A 47 -3.17 1.06 -5.25
C GLU A 47 -3.09 0.73 -3.76
N LEU A 48 -3.52 1.65 -2.89
CA LEU A 48 -3.59 1.42 -1.46
C LEU A 48 -4.53 0.25 -1.12
N ALA A 49 -5.74 0.23 -1.68
CA ALA A 49 -6.70 -0.85 -1.46
C ALA A 49 -6.16 -2.21 -1.92
N ARG A 50 -5.46 -2.26 -3.06
CA ARG A 50 -4.80 -3.48 -3.55
C ARG A 50 -3.62 -3.90 -2.67
N PHE A 51 -2.82 -2.93 -2.21
CA PHE A 51 -1.63 -3.21 -1.41
C PHE A 51 -1.99 -3.84 -0.05
N VAL A 52 -3.04 -3.35 0.60
CA VAL A 52 -3.48 -3.85 1.92
C VAL A 52 -4.51 -4.98 1.85
N ALA A 53 -4.77 -5.52 0.66
CA ALA A 53 -5.76 -6.60 0.48
C ALA A 53 -5.42 -7.80 1.38
N GLY A 54 -6.38 -8.21 2.20
CA GLY A 54 -6.20 -9.29 3.20
C GLY A 54 -5.42 -8.89 4.46
N ALA A 55 -4.83 -7.70 4.51
CA ALA A 55 -4.10 -7.18 5.67
C ALA A 55 -4.88 -6.13 6.45
N ALA A 56 -5.89 -5.50 5.84
CA ALA A 56 -6.72 -4.48 6.47
C ALA A 56 -8.18 -4.58 6.02
N THR A 57 -9.08 -4.09 6.88
CA THR A 57 -10.45 -3.77 6.47
C THR A 57 -10.44 -2.45 5.71
N VAL A 58 -10.91 -2.47 4.46
CA VAL A 58 -10.95 -1.28 3.61
C VAL A 58 -12.38 -0.75 3.54
N VAL A 59 -12.55 0.54 3.85
CA VAL A 59 -13.83 1.25 3.74
C VAL A 59 -13.71 2.43 2.76
N PRO A 60 -14.82 2.91 2.17
CA PRO A 60 -14.78 4.08 1.30
C PRO A 60 -14.25 5.33 2.03
N PRO A 61 -13.55 6.24 1.33
CA PRO A 61 -13.19 7.54 1.89
C PRO A 61 -14.44 8.40 2.08
N SER A 62 -14.40 9.29 3.08
CA SER A 62 -15.49 10.23 3.41
C SER A 62 -16.82 9.55 3.83
N ASP A 63 -16.80 8.25 4.14
CA ASP A 63 -17.93 7.51 4.67
C ASP A 63 -17.69 7.20 6.16
N GLY A 64 -18.21 8.07 7.02
CA GLY A 64 -18.05 7.96 8.47
C GLY A 64 -18.84 6.80 9.08
N GLU A 65 -19.97 6.45 8.48
CA GLU A 65 -20.85 5.36 8.94
C GLU A 65 -20.19 4.02 8.65
N ALA A 66 -19.69 3.80 7.43
CA ALA A 66 -18.94 2.59 7.08
C ALA A 66 -17.66 2.42 7.92
N LEU A 67 -16.99 3.52 8.26
CA LEU A 67 -15.83 3.48 9.16
C LEU A 67 -16.23 3.06 10.59
N ALA A 68 -17.32 3.62 11.13
CA ALA A 68 -17.82 3.26 12.45
C ALA A 68 -18.23 1.77 12.51
N GLU A 69 -19.01 1.30 11.55
CA GLU A 69 -19.42 -0.11 11.44
C GLU A 69 -18.21 -1.06 11.34
N ALA A 70 -17.16 -0.66 10.61
CA ALA A 70 -15.94 -1.44 10.52
C ALA A 70 -15.20 -1.54 11.87
N ILE A 71 -15.16 -0.45 12.64
CA ILE A 71 -14.55 -0.44 13.97
C ILE A 71 -15.33 -1.34 14.92
N GLU A 72 -16.66 -1.19 14.97
CA GLU A 72 -17.54 -1.98 15.84
C GLU A 72 -17.39 -3.48 15.57
N ARG A 73 -17.45 -3.89 14.29
CA ARG A 73 -17.24 -5.31 13.91
C ARG A 73 -15.89 -5.84 14.34
N ILE A 74 -14.82 -5.04 14.25
CA ILE A 74 -13.47 -5.47 14.64
C ILE A 74 -13.35 -5.60 16.15
N VAL A 75 -13.96 -4.70 16.91
CA VAL A 75 -13.99 -4.73 18.38
C VAL A 75 -14.76 -5.96 18.87
N ASP A 76 -15.85 -6.32 18.21
CA ASP A 76 -16.67 -7.48 18.56
C ASP A 76 -16.09 -8.82 18.06
N ASP A 77 -15.11 -8.79 17.16
CA ASP A 77 -14.50 -10.00 16.59
C ASP A 77 -13.49 -10.64 17.55
N THR A 78 -13.95 -11.66 18.27
CA THR A 78 -13.16 -12.42 19.26
C THR A 78 -12.37 -13.59 18.66
N ARG A 79 -12.37 -13.76 17.34
CA ARG A 79 -11.64 -14.86 16.70
C ARG A 79 -10.12 -14.67 16.85
N PRO A 80 -9.35 -15.78 16.95
CA PRO A 80 -7.89 -15.72 16.92
C PRO A 80 -7.40 -15.01 15.65
N ASP A 81 -6.37 -14.19 15.80
CA ASP A 81 -5.87 -13.28 14.77
C ASP A 81 -4.40 -13.57 14.40
N ASP A 82 -3.84 -14.69 14.88
CA ASP A 82 -2.40 -14.98 14.78
C ASP A 82 -1.91 -15.09 13.33
N GLU A 83 -2.68 -15.77 12.46
CA GLU A 83 -2.35 -15.96 11.05
C GLU A 83 -2.44 -14.65 10.27
N GLU A 84 -3.51 -13.88 10.47
CA GLU A 84 -3.68 -12.58 9.83
C GLU A 84 -2.64 -11.56 10.35
N ALA A 85 -2.28 -11.63 11.64
CA ALA A 85 -1.23 -10.81 12.23
C ALA A 85 0.14 -11.16 11.64
N ALA A 86 0.41 -12.46 11.41
CA ALA A 86 1.62 -12.89 10.72
C ALA A 86 1.63 -12.41 9.27
N PHE A 87 0.48 -12.42 8.58
CA PHE A 87 0.35 -11.88 7.23
C PHE A 87 0.65 -10.37 7.20
N ARG A 88 0.07 -9.58 8.11
CA ARG A 88 0.35 -8.15 8.25
C ARG A 88 1.85 -7.87 8.44
N ARG A 89 2.50 -8.62 9.33
CA ARG A 89 3.96 -8.48 9.56
C ARG A 89 4.79 -8.81 8.32
N ARG A 90 4.46 -9.88 7.59
CA ARG A 90 5.11 -10.21 6.31
C ARG A 90 4.90 -9.13 5.26
N LEU A 91 3.70 -8.56 5.19
CA LEU A 91 3.43 -7.45 4.26
C LEU A 91 4.28 -6.22 4.60
N ALA A 92 4.53 -5.95 5.88
CA ALA A 92 5.38 -4.85 6.33
C ALA A 92 6.84 -4.97 5.83
N GLU A 93 7.35 -6.19 5.63
CA GLU A 93 8.71 -6.43 5.13
C GLU A 93 8.92 -5.79 3.76
N ARG A 94 7.89 -5.74 2.89
CA ARG A 94 7.95 -5.09 1.57
C ARG A 94 8.22 -3.58 1.66
N LEU A 95 7.93 -2.97 2.81
CA LEU A 95 8.16 -1.56 3.09
C LEU A 95 9.45 -1.32 3.89
N ALA A 96 10.11 -2.39 4.35
CA ALA A 96 11.39 -2.29 5.02
C ALA A 96 12.48 -1.90 4.03
N LYS A 97 13.47 -1.13 4.50
CA LYS A 97 14.62 -0.70 3.68
C LYS A 97 15.33 -1.90 3.02
N SER A 98 15.52 -2.99 3.77
CA SER A 98 16.23 -4.18 3.31
C SER A 98 15.57 -4.83 2.10
N ASP A 99 14.25 -5.05 2.17
CA ASP A 99 13.55 -5.88 1.18
C ASP A 99 12.90 -5.01 0.11
N GLY A 100 12.43 -3.81 0.46
CA GLY A 100 12.02 -2.80 -0.52
C GLY A 100 13.14 -2.44 -1.49
N LEU A 101 14.40 -2.33 -1.02
CA LEU A 101 15.53 -2.02 -1.91
C LEU A 101 15.86 -3.19 -2.85
N LYS A 102 15.77 -4.45 -2.38
CA LYS A 102 15.94 -5.63 -3.25
C LYS A 102 14.85 -5.73 -4.31
N LEU A 103 13.60 -5.44 -3.94
CA LEU A 103 12.49 -5.41 -4.89
C LEU A 103 12.70 -4.32 -5.94
N PHE A 104 13.14 -3.13 -5.51
CA PHE A 104 13.47 -2.05 -6.43
C PHE A 104 14.63 -2.43 -7.35
N GLU A 105 15.71 -2.99 -6.82
CA GLU A 105 16.86 -3.46 -7.61
C GLU A 105 16.42 -4.49 -8.67
N ALA A 106 15.61 -5.48 -8.30
CA ALA A 106 15.11 -6.49 -9.24
C ALA A 106 14.28 -5.87 -10.39
N LEU A 107 13.51 -4.81 -10.12
CA LEU A 107 12.75 -4.08 -11.14
C LEU A 107 13.65 -3.28 -12.09
N VAL A 108 14.78 -2.76 -11.59
CA VAL A 108 15.67 -1.89 -12.38
C VAL A 108 16.76 -2.67 -13.11
N VAL A 109 17.26 -3.78 -12.56
CA VAL A 109 18.36 -4.56 -13.17
C VAL A 109 17.93 -5.31 -14.44
N GLY A 110 16.63 -5.56 -14.62
CA GLY A 110 16.06 -6.06 -15.88
C GLY A 110 15.62 -4.95 -16.86
N TRP A 111 15.82 -3.68 -16.50
CA TRP A 111 15.45 -2.54 -17.34
C TRP A 111 16.59 -2.25 -18.32
N GLU A 112 16.36 -2.50 -19.62
CA GLU A 112 17.21 -1.91 -20.65
C GLU A 112 17.09 -0.38 -20.56
N PRO A 113 18.18 0.36 -20.34
CA PRO A 113 18.11 1.81 -20.31
C PRO A 113 17.60 2.27 -21.68
N ILE A 114 16.52 3.05 -21.70
CA ILE A 114 16.23 3.87 -22.88
C ILE A 114 17.46 4.73 -23.06
N ALA A 115 18.21 4.51 -24.15
CA ALA A 115 19.34 5.35 -24.49
C ALA A 115 18.86 6.79 -24.51
N LEU A 116 19.23 7.56 -23.49
CA LEU A 116 19.02 8.99 -23.45
C LEU A 116 19.91 9.58 -24.54
N SER A 117 19.43 9.57 -25.78
CA SER A 117 20.06 10.32 -26.85
C SER A 117 20.04 11.78 -26.39
N PRO A 118 21.19 12.47 -26.34
CA PRO A 118 21.22 13.87 -25.95
C PRO A 118 20.46 14.65 -27.02
N ARG A 119 19.18 14.93 -26.80
CA ARG A 119 18.42 15.80 -27.70
C ARG A 119 18.77 17.23 -27.35
N ALA A 120 19.50 17.84 -28.27
CA ALA A 120 19.66 19.28 -28.35
C ALA A 120 18.28 19.94 -28.34
N GLY A 121 18.09 20.88 -27.41
CA GLY A 121 17.06 21.92 -27.49
C GLY A 121 15.63 21.54 -27.11
N SER A 122 15.25 21.89 -25.88
CA SER A 122 13.95 22.42 -25.44
C SER A 122 12.62 21.70 -25.78
N ALA A 123 11.90 21.38 -24.70
CA ALA A 123 10.44 21.25 -24.53
C ALA A 123 9.68 20.01 -25.06
N ALA A 124 8.77 19.56 -24.18
CA ALA A 124 7.65 18.63 -24.33
C ALA A 124 7.96 17.15 -24.61
N VAL A 125 7.79 16.33 -23.58
CA VAL A 125 7.63 14.87 -23.72
C VAL A 125 6.13 14.58 -23.87
N VAL A 126 5.70 14.33 -25.11
CA VAL A 126 4.45 13.60 -25.36
C VAL A 126 4.80 12.12 -25.37
N VAL A 127 4.29 11.38 -24.38
CA VAL A 127 4.44 9.93 -24.29
C VAL A 127 3.24 9.29 -24.97
N THR A 128 3.47 8.62 -26.10
CA THR A 128 2.53 7.63 -26.64
C THR A 128 3.24 6.29 -26.71
N ALA A 129 2.75 5.32 -25.96
CA ALA A 129 3.15 3.93 -26.08
C ALA A 129 2.43 3.32 -27.31
N SER A 130 3.18 2.81 -28.27
CA SER A 130 2.65 1.92 -29.31
C SER A 130 2.94 0.49 -28.92
N SER A 131 1.87 -0.26 -28.65
CA SER A 131 1.85 -1.72 -28.57
C SER A 131 2.10 -2.37 -29.94
N SER A 132 2.81 -3.50 -29.98
CA SER A 132 2.82 -4.48 -31.10
C SER A 132 3.63 -5.72 -30.65
N GLU A 133 2.96 -6.79 -30.19
CA GLU A 133 2.73 -8.08 -30.90
C GLU A 133 3.93 -9.05 -30.81
N ALA A 134 3.81 -10.18 -30.12
CA ALA A 134 3.17 -11.44 -30.52
C ALA A 134 4.04 -12.33 -31.46
N ALA A 135 4.07 -13.61 -31.11
CA ALA A 135 4.50 -14.78 -31.87
C ALA A 135 6.01 -15.01 -32.09
N ARG A 136 6.53 -16.05 -31.44
CA ARG A 136 6.94 -17.32 -32.09
C ARG A 136 7.08 -18.44 -31.07
#